data_AF-A0A3S0D703-F1
#
_entry.id   AF-A0A3S0D703-F1
#
_cell.length_a   1.000
_cell.length_b   1.000
_cell.length_c   1.000
_cell.angle_alpha   90.00
_cell.angle_beta   90.00
_cell.angle_gamma   90.00
#
_symmetry.space_group_name_H-M   'P 1'
#
loop_
_entity.id
_entity.type
_entity.pdbx_description
1 polymer ?
#
loop_
_entity_poly.entity_id
_entity_poly.type
_entity_poly.pdbx_seq_one_letter_code
_entity_poly.pdbx_strand_id
1 'polypeptide(L)' 'MATDLYDLWFDPNSVGGDMVAECWISHGPRADDAGFDPAPGDWLTVGDDDEAPLRARVVRRQGDRVSVQIQMSAGSAAVA' A
#
# COMPACT_ATOMS: atom_id res chain seq x y z
N MET A 1 -9.83 -17.56 0.33
CA MET A 1 -9.95 -16.43 1.27
C MET A 1 -8.58 -15.77 1.29
N ALA A 2 -8.37 -14.76 0.43
CA ALA A 2 -7.06 -14.13 0.20
C ALA A 2 -6.94 -12.84 1.02
N THR A 3 -7.32 -12.88 2.29
CA THR A 3 -7.42 -11.69 3.16
C THR A 3 -6.07 -11.24 3.76
N ASP A 4 -4.97 -11.93 3.47
CA ASP A 4 -3.67 -11.73 4.15
C ASP A 4 -2.51 -11.38 3.20
N LEU A 5 -2.78 -10.81 2.02
CA LEU A 5 -1.71 -10.52 1.07
C LEU A 5 -1.10 -9.13 1.24
N TYR A 6 -1.88 -8.14 1.71
CA TYR A 6 -1.40 -6.76 1.85
C TYR A 6 -2.07 -6.01 3.01
N ASP A 7 -1.45 -4.92 3.47
CA ASP A 7 -1.92 -4.16 4.63
C ASP A 7 -2.96 -3.09 4.27
N LEU A 8 -2.79 -2.43 3.12
CA LEU A 8 -3.68 -1.37 2.63
C LEU A 8 -4.09 -1.60 1.17
N TRP A 9 -5.38 -1.39 0.87
CA TRP A 9 -5.85 -1.34 -0.50
C TRP A 9 -5.61 0.04 -1.10
N PHE A 10 -5.23 0.10 -2.38
CA PHE A 10 -5.15 1.34 -3.14
C PHE A 10 -5.92 1.25 -4.46
N ASP A 11 -6.44 2.38 -4.94
CA ASP A 11 -6.97 2.48 -6.30
C ASP A 11 -5.81 2.76 -7.28
N PRO A 12 -5.48 1.81 -8.18
CA PRO A 12 -4.37 1.99 -9.12
C PRO A 12 -4.62 3.15 -10.11
N ASN A 13 -5.86 3.52 -10.38
CA ASN A 13 -6.19 4.65 -11.26
C ASN A 13 -5.93 6.02 -10.61
N SER A 14 -5.75 6.03 -9.29
CA SER A 14 -5.49 7.23 -8.50
C SER A 14 -3.99 7.48 -8.25
N VAL A 15 -3.10 6.57 -8.69
CA VAL A 15 -1.65 6.71 -8.50
C VAL A 15 -1.04 7.59 -9.58
N GLY A 16 -0.41 8.69 -9.17
CA GLY A 16 0.30 9.61 -10.06
C GLY A 16 1.72 9.14 -10.42
N GLY A 17 2.40 9.90 -11.29
CA GLY A 17 3.79 9.61 -11.68
C GLY A 17 4.82 9.74 -10.54
N ASP A 18 4.41 10.27 -9.38
CA ASP A 18 5.21 10.29 -8.16
C ASP A 18 5.13 8.98 -7.37
N MET A 19 4.32 8.01 -7.83
CA MET A 19 4.12 6.71 -7.18
C MET A 19 3.60 6.83 -5.74
N VAL A 20 2.90 7.93 -5.43
CA VAL A 20 2.19 8.10 -4.15
C VAL A 20 0.75 7.65 -4.32
N ALA A 21 0.34 6.70 -3.48
CA ALA A 21 -1.03 6.23 -3.40
C ALA A 21 -1.72 6.75 -2.14
N GLU A 22 -3.00 7.06 -2.26
CA GLU A 22 -3.86 7.39 -1.13
C GLU A 22 -4.70 6.18 -0.77
N CYS A 23 -4.59 5.76 0.49
CA CYS A 23 -5.25 4.59 1.03
C CYS A 23 -6.11 4.99 2.24
N TRP A 24 -7.14 4.20 2.53
CA TRP A 24 -7.98 4.34 3.73
C TRP A 24 -7.85 3.08 4.55
N ILE A 25 -7.53 3.21 5.84
CA ILE A 25 -7.41 2.07 6.76
C ILE A 25 -8.76 1.34 6.82
N SER A 26 -9.85 2.11 6.95
CA SER A 26 -11.22 1.59 7.01
C SER A 26 -11.69 0.83 5.78
N HIS A 27 -11.02 0.98 4.63
CA HIS A 27 -11.37 0.28 3.39
C HIS A 27 -10.43 -0.89 3.07
N GLY A 28 -9.35 -1.04 3.84
CA GLY A 28 -8.33 -2.05 3.60
C GLY A 28 -8.53 -3.35 4.40
N PRO A 29 -7.69 -4.37 4.15
CA PRO A 29 -7.76 -5.66 4.84
C PRO A 29 -7.59 -5.57 6.37
N ARG A 30 -6.96 -4.49 6.86
CA ARG A 30 -6.70 -4.25 8.28
C ARG A 30 -7.74 -3.33 8.94
N ALA A 31 -8.89 -3.08 8.31
CA ALA A 31 -9.92 -2.17 8.83
C ALA A 31 -10.41 -2.49 10.26
N ASP A 32 -10.52 -3.78 10.59
CA ASP A 32 -10.97 -4.25 11.90
C ASP A 32 -9.82 -4.50 12.90
N ASP A 33 -8.56 -4.25 12.50
CA ASP A 33 -7.39 -4.42 13.36
C ASP A 33 -7.10 -3.15 14.17
N ALA A 34 -7.54 -3.14 15.43
CA ALA A 34 -7.33 -2.03 16.36
C ALA A 34 -5.84 -1.75 16.68
N GLY A 35 -4.93 -2.69 16.40
CA GLY A 35 -3.49 -2.50 16.57
C GLY A 35 -2.78 -1.96 15.32
N PHE A 36 -3.48 -1.87 14.20
CA PHE A 36 -2.90 -1.38 12.95
C PHE A 36 -2.86 0.16 12.93
N ASP A 37 -1.72 0.71 13.35
CA ASP A 37 -1.51 2.14 13.55
C ASP A 37 -0.36 2.68 12.66
N PRO A 38 -0.46 2.63 11.32
CA PRO A 38 0.65 2.99 10.43
C PRO A 38 1.05 4.46 10.61
N ALA A 39 2.34 4.74 10.75
CA ALA A 39 2.88 6.08 10.95
C ALA A 39 3.90 6.46 9.85
N PRO A 40 4.11 7.77 9.58
CA PRO A 40 5.13 8.20 8.62
C PRO A 40 6.50 7.58 8.91
N GLY A 41 7.07 6.94 7.89
CA GLY A 41 8.34 6.22 7.98
C GLY A 41 8.18 4.71 7.98
N ASP A 42 7.02 4.19 8.39
CA ASP A 42 6.73 2.75 8.46
C ASP A 42 6.71 2.10 7.08
N TRP A 43 7.04 0.81 7.08
CA TRP A 43 6.97 -0.04 5.90
C TRP A 43 5.75 -0.95 5.99
N LEU A 44 5.04 -1.07 4.89
CA LEU A 44 3.88 -1.94 4.75
C LEU A 44 3.77 -2.45 3.32
N THR A 45 2.74 -3.26 3.07
CA THR A 45 2.38 -3.77 1.76
C THR A 45 1.07 -3.18 1.28
N VAL A 46 0.97 -2.88 -0.01
CA VAL A 46 -0.27 -2.41 -0.64
C VAL A 46 -0.67 -3.29 -1.82
N GLY A 47 -1.96 -3.42 -2.06
CA GLY A 47 -2.51 -4.18 -3.18
C GLY A 47 -3.78 -3.55 -3.75
N ASP A 48 -4.17 -4.01 -4.93
CA ASP A 48 -5.34 -3.58 -5.68
C ASP A 48 -6.36 -4.71 -5.92
N ASP A 49 -6.18 -5.85 -5.25
CA ASP A 49 -6.89 -7.14 -5.40
C ASP A 49 -6.54 -7.97 -6.64
N ASP A 50 -5.89 -7.39 -7.65
CA ASP A 50 -5.63 -8.05 -8.93
C ASP A 50 -4.15 -8.49 -9.06
N GLU A 51 -3.21 -7.68 -8.56
CA GLU A 51 -1.77 -7.90 -8.70
C GLU A 51 -1.08 -8.36 -7.40
N ALA A 52 0.19 -8.75 -7.54
CA ALA A 52 1.02 -9.08 -6.39
C ALA A 52 1.25 -7.83 -5.51
N PRO A 53 1.17 -7.96 -4.17
CA PRO A 53 1.40 -6.86 -3.24
C PRO A 53 2.74 -6.14 -3.46
N LEU A 54 2.68 -4.82 -3.44
CA LEU A 54 3.83 -3.95 -3.57
C LEU A 54 4.29 -3.45 -2.21
N ARG A 55 5.60 -3.36 -2.02
CA ARG A 55 6.15 -2.74 -0.81
C ARG A 55 6.00 -1.23 -0.90
N ALA A 56 5.54 -0.60 0.18
CA ALA A 56 5.38 0.84 0.25
C ALA A 56 5.85 1.40 1.59
N ARG A 57 6.18 2.69 1.58
CA ARG A 57 6.54 3.45 2.79
C ARG A 57 5.48 4.49 3.09
N VAL A 58 5.02 4.57 4.33
CA VAL A 58 4.10 5.63 4.74
C VAL A 58 4.82 6.97 4.70
N VAL A 59 4.28 7.92 3.93
CA VAL A 59 4.84 9.29 3.83
C VAL A 59 4.00 10.31 4.58
N ARG A 60 2.70 10.03 4.77
CA ARG A 60 1.80 10.91 5.53
C ARG A 60 0.62 10.11 6.08
N ARG A 61 0.12 10.50 7.26
CA ARG A 61 -1.16 10.03 7.79
C ARG A 61 -2.02 11.21 8.27
N GLN A 62 -3.31 11.12 8.01
CA GLN A 62 -4.34 12.07 8.44
C GLN A 62 -5.60 11.30 8.85
N GLY A 63 -5.66 10.90 10.12
CA GLY A 63 -6.74 10.05 10.62
C GLY A 63 -6.74 8.70 9.92
N ASP A 64 -7.85 8.39 9.25
CA ASP A 64 -8.09 7.16 8.49
C ASP A 64 -7.31 7.10 7.16
N ARG A 65 -6.93 8.27 6.64
CA ARG A 65 -6.26 8.39 5.33
C ARG A 65 -4.74 8.29 5.48
N VAL A 66 -4.14 7.39 4.72
CA VAL A 66 -2.69 7.12 4.71
C VAL A 66 -2.17 7.30 3.29
N SER A 67 -1.17 8.16 3.12
CA SER A 67 -0.44 8.29 1.86
C SER A 67 0.84 7.48 1.92
N VAL A 68 1.08 6.66 0.90
CA VAL A 68 2.21 5.74 0.84
C VAL A 68 2.98 5.91 -0.46
N GLN A 69 4.31 5.85 -0.39
CA GLN A 69 5.20 5.83 -1.54
C GLN A 69 5.44 4.38 -1.94
N ILE A 70 4.89 3.97 -3.08
CA ILE A 70 5.07 2.64 -3.65
C ILE A 70 6.51 2.51 -4.14
N GLN A 71 7.17 1.40 -3.78
CA GLN A 71 8.49 1.07 -4.28
C GLN A 71 8.37 0.21 -5.53
N MET A 72 8.73 0.78 -6.67
CA MET A 72 9.00 -0.02 -7.85
C MET A 72 10.33 -0.72 -7.65
N SER A 73 10.33 -2.01 -7.35
CA SER A 73 11.53 -2.82 -7.55
C SER A 73 11.86 -2.72 -9.05
N ALA A 74 13.05 -2.20 -9.37
CA ALA A 74 13.60 -2.31 -10.72
C ALA A 74 13.63 -3.79 -11.07
N GLY A 75 12.66 -4.26 -11.84
CA GLY A 75 12.57 -5.66 -12.21
C GLY A 75 13.85 -6.07 -12.92
N SER A 76 14.59 -7.02 -12.35
CA SER A 76 15.57 -7.79 -13.08
C SER A 76 14.85 -8.65 -14.10
N ALA A 77 14.44 -8.03 -15.21
CA ALA A 77 14.23 -8.71 -16.48
C ALA A 77 15.55 -8.76 -17.23
N ALA A 78 16.57 -9.37 -16.64
CA ALA A 78 17.70 -9.89 -17.40
C ALA A 78 17.20 -11.18 -18.08
N VAL A 79 16.66 -11.04 -19.28
CA VAL A 79 16.53 -12.16 -20.21
C VAL A 79 17.95 -12.51 -20.64
N ALA A 80 18.49 -13.61 -20.11
CA ALA A 80 19.71 -14.24 -20.58
C ALA A 80 19.44 -15.04 -21.85
#